data_AF-A0A8J4WQG6-F1
#
_entry.id   AF-A0A8J4WQG6-F1
#
_cell.length_a   1.000
_cell.length_b   1.000
_cell.length_c   1.000
_cell.angle_alpha   90.00
_cell.angle_beta   90.00
_cell.angle_gamma   90.00
#
_symmetry.space_group_name_H-M   'P 1'
#
loop_
_entity.id
_entity.type
_entity.pdbx_description
1 polymer ?
#
loop_
_entity_poly.entity_id
_entity_poly.type
_entity_poly.pdbx_seq_one_letter_code
_entity_poly.pdbx_strand_id
1 'polypeptide(L)'
;MSAISKEHSFGFPLRQEASEISANLYDSRKATQLFDSFIPDADISVLFLRSVSSISLVHIDSDGSVTVRMKVSASSPPSTFLDFPETGDVRRNCVQGKTSFKAVTCSSPSQEDTTSKWLVTACQLMEGRVPEIDSLAGKLSFYPQVDVAFQCDEDRACDGGRLSCFLPLPNNETNRTGLPVHINACFGLTDNRRYIKWQEEDQKNDESAEWNELLIKEVLPYVYLKIIQDAIQLSKKSMLPVGSVYNLWPDLRQTEHRPRWHKVAEDLFRRLFKIQEIFSLAKNEKKWVTALDAVFPTNETDSDIMSAVVRLLVEEGENLVTAPEHVLLGINKTFPNPGTLKWVTPSLVRSVLHRSEIESISKDGKLSILEYVLSDGKYEELKGLQLLPLSDGSFRSFTNQEDDTALIDNENFSRVLLPFCKDQFLPHDLSNSTVKHLREMAMTIGGVAVPLQRESDNMWSPDESSIEGQAFCFLPLPIETGLPVHINGSFAVTSNRKALWESGTKLEWNKALLQDAVTASYITTLLELKKMVQNGNLKNYDYYTFWPDIEKVNKAFKPLVSAFYSAIVKSSNVRSLELLSNGTNWCSFDNARFLDPDIQKDSEVGKLATEVFLKYTEPNYCPVDLPFW
;
A
#
# COMPACT_ATOMS: atom_id res chain seq x y z
N MET A 1 51.61 49.70 -36.71
CA MET A 1 50.20 49.79 -36.28
C MET A 1 49.91 48.53 -35.47
N SER A 2 49.86 48.64 -34.14
CA SER A 2 49.53 47.52 -33.26
C SER A 2 48.04 47.22 -33.38
N ALA A 3 47.71 46.02 -33.85
CA ALA A 3 46.35 45.51 -33.78
C ALA A 3 45.99 45.34 -32.29
N ILE A 4 45.06 46.16 -31.82
CA ILE A 4 44.46 45.99 -30.50
C ILE A 4 43.59 44.73 -30.61
N SER A 5 43.99 43.62 -29.98
CA SER A 5 43.14 42.43 -29.92
C SER A 5 41.88 42.77 -29.12
N LYS A 6 40.70 42.47 -29.66
CA LYS A 6 39.40 42.61 -28.97
C LYS A 6 39.14 41.46 -27.98
N GLU A 7 40.19 40.78 -27.54
CA GLU A 7 40.15 39.56 -26.76
C GLU A 7 40.87 39.76 -25.44
N HIS A 8 40.25 39.30 -24.36
CA HIS A 8 40.88 39.28 -23.04
C HIS A 8 41.69 38.00 -22.90
N SER A 9 43.00 38.13 -22.76
CA SER A 9 43.92 37.03 -22.51
C SER A 9 44.64 37.24 -21.19
N PHE A 10 44.76 36.17 -20.40
CA PHE A 10 45.50 36.16 -19.14
C PHE A 10 46.68 35.20 -19.26
N GLY A 11 47.89 35.72 -19.03
CA GLY A 11 49.09 34.90 -18.89
C GLY A 11 49.44 34.70 -17.42
N PHE A 12 49.44 33.46 -16.95
CA PHE A 12 49.85 33.11 -15.59
C PHE A 12 51.18 32.32 -15.64
N PRO A 13 52.34 32.98 -15.47
CA PRO A 13 53.62 32.29 -15.41
C PRO A 13 53.65 31.30 -14.23
N LEU A 14 54.03 30.05 -14.49
CA LEU A 14 54.13 29.03 -13.44
C LEU A 14 55.26 29.36 -12.47
N ARG A 15 54.94 29.41 -11.18
CA ARG A 15 55.91 29.75 -10.12
C ARG A 15 57.00 28.68 -10.00
N GLN A 16 58.25 29.09 -10.24
CA GLN A 16 59.45 28.24 -10.12
C GLN A 16 60.18 28.41 -8.77
N GLU A 17 60.00 29.55 -8.09
CA GLU A 17 60.64 29.85 -6.80
C GLU A 17 59.61 30.35 -5.77
N ALA A 18 59.81 30.05 -4.49
CA ALA A 18 58.91 30.49 -3.43
C ALA A 18 58.91 32.01 -3.30
N SER A 19 57.74 32.61 -3.11
CA SER A 19 57.62 34.04 -2.85
C SER A 19 56.96 34.31 -1.49
N GLU A 20 57.02 35.57 -1.05
CA GLU A 20 56.31 36.04 0.15
C GLU A 20 54.79 35.80 0.08
N ILE A 21 54.22 35.69 -1.12
CA ILE A 21 52.79 35.45 -1.34
C ILE A 21 52.45 33.96 -1.18
N SER A 22 53.30 33.06 -1.66
CA SER A 22 53.07 31.62 -1.53
C SER A 22 54.31 30.79 -1.90
N ALA A 23 54.59 29.76 -1.09
CA ALA A 23 55.65 28.79 -1.32
C ALA A 23 55.30 27.69 -2.33
N ASN A 24 54.06 27.66 -2.86
CA ASN A 24 53.61 26.59 -3.76
C ASN A 24 54.20 26.76 -5.17
N LEU A 25 55.06 25.83 -5.57
CA LEU A 25 55.65 25.76 -6.91
C LEU A 25 54.75 24.99 -7.87
N TYR A 26 54.70 25.43 -9.14
CA TYR A 26 53.94 24.79 -10.21
C TYR A 26 54.85 24.35 -11.36
N ASP A 27 54.71 23.09 -11.76
CA ASP A 27 55.33 22.51 -12.94
C ASP A 27 54.24 22.07 -13.95
N SER A 28 54.65 21.64 -15.14
CA SER A 28 53.73 21.15 -16.19
C SER A 28 52.86 19.99 -15.69
N ARG A 29 53.40 19.14 -14.80
CA ARG A 29 52.67 17.99 -14.23
C ARG A 29 51.54 18.45 -13.31
N LYS A 30 51.78 19.42 -12.42
CA LYS A 30 50.75 20.00 -11.54
C LYS A 30 49.68 20.76 -12.32
N ALA A 31 50.06 21.47 -13.38
CA ALA A 31 49.10 22.12 -14.27
C ALA A 31 48.21 21.08 -14.99
N THR A 32 48.81 20.00 -15.48
CA THR A 32 48.08 18.85 -16.03
C THR A 32 47.13 18.24 -14.99
N GLN A 33 47.57 18.02 -13.76
CA GLN A 33 46.72 17.50 -12.68
C GLN A 33 45.51 18.40 -12.38
N LEU A 34 45.64 19.72 -12.50
CA LEU A 34 44.49 20.63 -12.37
C LEU A 34 43.48 20.41 -13.50
N PHE A 35 43.94 20.25 -14.74
CA PHE A 35 43.05 19.94 -15.86
C PHE A 35 42.39 18.58 -15.70
N ASP A 36 43.15 17.55 -15.31
CA ASP A 36 42.64 16.20 -15.05
C ASP A 36 41.61 16.20 -13.92
N SER A 37 41.73 17.12 -12.95
CA SER A 37 40.73 17.29 -11.89
C SER A 37 39.46 18.03 -12.32
N PHE A 38 39.52 18.83 -13.39
CA PHE A 38 38.37 19.59 -13.92
C PHE A 38 37.60 18.79 -14.98
N ILE A 39 38.29 17.99 -15.79
CA ILE A 39 37.70 17.20 -16.88
C ILE A 39 36.45 16.40 -16.45
N PRO A 40 36.43 15.72 -15.29
CA PRO A 40 35.24 14.99 -14.83
C PRO A 40 34.00 15.85 -14.56
N ASP A 41 34.16 17.16 -14.36
CA ASP A 41 33.09 18.11 -14.09
C ASP A 41 32.81 19.04 -15.30
N ALA A 42 33.40 18.73 -16.47
CA ALA A 42 33.31 19.58 -17.64
C ALA A 42 31.87 19.71 -18.17
N ASP A 43 31.11 18.62 -18.17
CA ASP A 43 29.71 18.56 -18.60
C ASP A 43 28.80 19.48 -17.75
N ILE A 44 29.01 19.51 -16.44
CA ILE A 44 28.23 20.35 -15.52
C ILE A 44 28.69 21.82 -15.51
N SER A 45 29.90 22.11 -15.99
CA SER A 45 30.50 23.46 -15.94
C SER A 45 29.78 24.52 -16.78
N VAL A 46 29.11 24.11 -17.86
CA VAL A 46 28.38 25.00 -18.78
C VAL A 46 26.87 25.05 -18.51
N LEU A 47 26.35 24.22 -17.60
CA LEU A 47 24.91 24.06 -17.37
C LEU A 47 24.22 25.35 -16.92
N PHE A 48 24.85 26.10 -16.01
CA PHE A 48 24.25 27.30 -15.41
C PHE A 48 24.81 28.60 -15.97
N LEU A 49 25.77 28.52 -16.90
CA LEU A 49 26.33 29.69 -17.56
C LEU A 49 25.32 30.29 -18.57
N ARG A 50 25.29 31.62 -18.62
CA ARG A 50 24.39 32.40 -19.50
C ARG A 50 25.04 32.83 -20.80
N SER A 51 26.25 33.39 -20.71
CA SER A 51 26.96 33.97 -21.86
C SER A 51 28.05 33.05 -22.42
N VAL A 52 28.65 32.21 -21.57
CA VAL A 52 29.67 31.25 -21.99
C VAL A 52 28.97 30.00 -22.50
N SER A 53 29.12 29.71 -23.80
CA SER A 53 28.53 28.55 -24.46
C SER A 53 29.53 27.44 -24.75
N SER A 54 30.84 27.69 -24.63
CA SER A 54 31.88 26.68 -24.84
C SER A 54 33.11 26.94 -23.96
N ILE A 55 33.69 25.87 -23.43
CA ILE A 55 34.96 25.85 -22.71
C ILE A 55 35.85 24.81 -23.38
N SER A 56 37.11 25.16 -23.65
CA SER A 56 38.09 24.25 -24.24
C SER A 56 39.40 24.28 -23.47
N LEU A 57 39.92 23.09 -23.14
CA LEU A 57 41.25 22.90 -22.57
C LEU A 57 42.22 22.44 -23.66
N VAL A 58 43.27 23.22 -23.84
CA VAL A 58 44.25 23.04 -24.91
C VAL A 58 45.65 23.01 -24.31
N HIS A 59 46.47 22.04 -24.72
CA HIS A 59 47.88 21.93 -24.38
C HIS A 59 48.72 22.31 -25.60
N ILE A 60 49.69 23.20 -25.39
CA ILE A 60 50.64 23.63 -26.43
C ILE A 60 52.01 23.13 -26.00
N ASP A 61 52.56 22.20 -26.76
CA ASP A 61 53.87 21.59 -26.50
C ASP A 61 55.02 22.55 -26.85
N SER A 62 56.23 22.22 -26.39
CA SER A 62 57.44 23.01 -26.64
C SER A 62 57.81 23.13 -28.13
N ASP A 63 57.29 22.24 -28.97
CA ASP A 63 57.43 22.26 -30.42
C ASP A 63 56.35 23.12 -31.12
N GLY A 64 55.42 23.69 -30.35
CA GLY A 64 54.30 24.49 -30.85
C GLY A 64 53.09 23.66 -31.30
N SER A 65 53.10 22.34 -31.14
CA SER A 65 51.95 21.50 -31.45
C SER A 65 50.82 21.73 -30.45
N VAL A 66 49.58 21.77 -30.96
CA VAL A 66 48.37 22.12 -30.18
C VAL A 66 47.49 20.89 -30.06
N THR A 67 47.28 20.42 -28.83
CA THR A 67 46.41 19.27 -28.54
C THR A 67 45.20 19.71 -27.72
N VAL A 68 44.00 19.43 -28.21
CA VAL A 68 42.76 19.68 -27.46
C VAL A 68 42.54 18.52 -26.51
N ARG A 69 42.61 18.79 -25.21
CA ARG A 69 42.37 17.78 -24.17
C ARG A 69 40.90 17.57 -23.88
N MET A 70 40.12 18.64 -23.96
CA MET A 70 38.69 18.61 -23.71
C MET A 70 38.04 19.82 -24.37
N LYS A 71 36.85 19.63 -24.93
CA LYS A 71 35.96 20.73 -25.31
C LYS A 71 34.55 20.38 -24.88
N VAL A 72 33.93 21.30 -24.15
CA VAL A 72 32.52 21.21 -23.78
C VAL A 72 31.77 22.39 -24.38
N SER A 73 30.56 22.15 -24.86
CA SER A 73 29.67 23.20 -25.35
C SER A 73 28.23 22.95 -24.94
N ALA A 74 27.54 24.02 -24.55
CA ALA A 74 26.11 24.01 -24.28
C ALA A 74 25.36 24.70 -25.43
N SER A 75 24.32 24.05 -25.90
CA SER A 75 23.35 24.63 -26.84
C SER A 75 21.97 24.62 -26.22
N SER A 76 21.17 25.65 -26.52
CA SER A 76 19.76 25.71 -26.13
C SER A 76 18.92 25.57 -27.39
N PRO A 77 18.08 24.52 -27.52
CA PRO A 77 17.12 24.45 -28.62
C PRO A 77 16.15 25.63 -28.55
N PRO A 78 15.58 26.07 -29.69
CA PRO A 78 14.71 27.24 -29.76
C PRO A 78 13.54 27.15 -28.76
N SER A 79 13.39 28.21 -27.98
CA SER A 79 12.55 28.30 -26.77
C SER A 79 11.04 28.34 -27.02
N THR A 80 10.58 28.13 -28.26
CA THR A 80 9.20 28.33 -28.72
C THR A 80 8.17 27.40 -28.08
N PHE A 81 8.59 26.38 -27.32
CA PHE A 81 7.70 25.32 -26.80
C PHE A 81 7.41 25.40 -25.29
N LEU A 82 8.09 26.29 -24.55
CA LEU A 82 8.16 26.30 -23.08
C LEU A 82 7.51 27.52 -22.41
N ASP A 83 6.85 28.39 -23.17
CA ASP A 83 6.05 29.46 -22.59
C ASP A 83 4.72 28.86 -22.13
N PHE A 84 4.74 28.26 -20.94
CA PHE A 84 3.53 27.81 -20.28
C PHE A 84 2.80 29.04 -19.72
N PRO A 85 1.47 29.17 -19.93
CA PRO A 85 0.70 30.14 -19.18
C PRO A 85 0.91 29.86 -17.69
N GLU A 86 1.11 30.90 -16.88
CA GLU A 86 1.22 30.75 -15.42
C GLU A 86 -0.06 30.08 -14.89
N THR A 87 -0.03 28.75 -14.76
CA THR A 87 -1.17 27.94 -14.35
C THR A 87 -1.29 28.00 -12.83
N GLY A 88 -2.11 28.94 -12.36
CA GLY A 88 -2.62 28.95 -10.98
C GLY A 88 -2.14 30.15 -10.14
N ASP A 89 -3.12 30.93 -9.67
CA ASP A 89 -3.06 31.97 -8.65
C ASP A 89 -1.73 32.75 -8.53
N VAL A 90 -1.60 33.82 -9.34
CA VAL A 90 -0.51 34.82 -9.35
C VAL A 90 -0.15 35.31 -7.93
N ARG A 91 -1.04 35.17 -6.95
CA ARG A 91 -0.78 35.51 -5.54
C ARG A 91 0.22 34.58 -4.84
N ARG A 92 0.43 33.34 -5.29
CA ARG A 92 1.26 32.31 -4.61
C ARG A 92 2.64 32.03 -5.24
N ASN A 93 2.90 32.45 -6.47
CA ASN A 93 4.25 32.30 -7.04
C ASN A 93 5.21 33.17 -6.20
N CYS A 94 6.23 32.54 -5.60
CA CYS A 94 7.25 33.23 -4.82
C CYS A 94 8.50 33.54 -5.66
N VAL A 95 8.66 32.83 -6.79
CA VAL A 95 9.80 32.93 -7.69
C VAL A 95 9.36 33.27 -9.11
N GLN A 96 10.18 34.04 -9.82
CA GLN A 96 10.05 34.35 -11.24
C GLN A 96 11.18 33.67 -11.99
N GLY A 97 10.86 32.89 -13.02
CA GLY A 97 11.87 32.13 -13.73
C GLY A 97 11.35 31.32 -14.90
N LYS A 98 12.28 30.73 -15.66
CA LYS A 98 11.98 29.94 -16.86
C LYS A 98 12.68 28.59 -16.81
N THR A 99 11.98 27.59 -17.34
CA THR A 99 12.52 26.25 -17.59
C THR A 99 12.89 26.12 -19.06
N SER A 100 14.06 25.54 -19.34
CA SER A 100 14.61 25.37 -20.68
C SER A 100 15.34 24.04 -20.82
N PHE A 101 15.29 23.43 -22.01
CA PHE A 101 16.22 22.35 -22.33
C PHE A 101 17.61 22.92 -22.65
N LYS A 102 18.65 22.22 -22.22
CA LYS A 102 20.03 22.45 -22.64
C LYS A 102 20.64 21.13 -23.11
N ALA A 103 21.30 21.12 -24.26
CA ALA A 103 22.10 20.01 -24.71
C ALA A 103 23.58 20.34 -24.49
N VAL A 104 24.26 19.50 -23.71
CA VAL A 104 25.69 19.64 -23.43
C VAL A 104 26.44 18.55 -24.19
N THR A 105 27.37 18.97 -25.05
CA THR A 105 28.23 18.06 -25.80
C THR A 105 29.65 18.18 -25.28
N CYS A 106 30.24 17.04 -24.93
CA CYS A 106 31.57 16.92 -24.37
C CYS A 106 32.43 16.05 -25.31
N SER A 107 33.51 16.63 -25.83
CA SER A 107 34.45 15.97 -26.73
C SER A 107 35.83 15.85 -26.12
N SER A 108 36.36 14.62 -26.12
CA SER A 108 37.71 14.30 -25.65
C SER A 108 38.48 13.57 -26.76
N PRO A 109 39.81 13.71 -26.84
CA PRO A 109 40.60 13.14 -27.94
C PRO A 109 40.61 11.60 -27.99
N SER A 110 40.13 10.92 -26.94
CA SER A 110 40.18 9.47 -26.79
C SER A 110 38.80 8.79 -26.69
N GLN A 111 37.69 9.53 -26.76
CA GLN A 111 36.33 9.00 -26.66
C GLN A 111 35.41 9.65 -27.68
N GLU A 112 34.33 8.96 -28.05
CA GLU A 112 33.25 9.54 -28.85
C GLU A 112 32.60 10.72 -28.12
N ASP A 113 32.10 11.69 -28.89
CA ASP A 113 31.38 12.84 -28.37
C ASP A 113 30.15 12.37 -27.58
N THR A 114 30.10 12.71 -26.30
CA THR A 114 28.94 12.44 -25.45
C THR A 114 28.04 13.67 -25.45
N THR A 115 26.76 13.48 -25.71
CA THR A 115 25.76 14.56 -25.62
C THR A 115 24.70 14.18 -24.60
N SER A 116 24.49 15.06 -23.61
CA SER A 116 23.48 14.91 -22.57
C SER A 116 22.45 16.04 -22.64
N LYS A 117 21.18 15.70 -22.52
CA LYS A 117 20.06 16.63 -22.47
C LYS A 117 19.67 16.90 -21.02
N TRP A 118 19.54 18.18 -20.70
CA TRP A 118 19.23 18.68 -19.37
C TRP A 118 17.98 19.53 -19.40
N LEU A 119 17.12 19.37 -18.40
CA LEU A 119 16.07 20.29 -18.06
C LEU A 119 16.60 21.25 -17.00
N VAL A 120 16.70 22.54 -17.33
CA VAL A 120 17.27 23.56 -16.45
C VAL A 120 16.21 24.60 -16.13
N THR A 121 15.94 24.81 -14.85
CA THR A 121 15.02 25.83 -14.35
C THR A 121 15.80 26.86 -13.56
N ALA A 122 15.78 28.11 -14.03
CA ALA A 122 16.45 29.23 -13.38
C ALA A 122 15.40 30.19 -12.82
N CYS A 123 15.48 30.48 -11.52
CA CYS A 123 14.45 31.23 -10.81
C CYS A 123 15.05 32.22 -9.81
N GLN A 124 14.51 33.44 -9.84
CA GLN A 124 14.81 34.49 -8.87
C GLN A 124 13.63 34.68 -7.92
N LEU A 125 13.90 34.86 -6.63
CA LEU A 125 12.90 35.24 -5.65
C LEU A 125 12.36 36.63 -5.98
N MET A 126 11.03 36.79 -5.93
CA MET A 126 10.42 38.12 -6.08
C MET A 126 10.63 38.96 -4.82
N GLU A 127 11.01 40.23 -5.01
CA GLU A 127 11.25 41.19 -3.94
C GLU A 127 10.02 41.35 -3.03
N GLY A 128 10.24 41.45 -1.72
CA GLY A 128 9.22 41.61 -0.69
C GLY A 128 8.56 40.30 -0.24
N ARG A 129 8.92 39.15 -0.81
CA ARG A 129 8.39 37.84 -0.37
C ARG A 129 9.06 37.32 0.90
N VAL A 130 10.38 37.52 1.02
CA VAL A 130 11.17 37.14 2.19
C VAL A 130 12.07 38.33 2.54
N PRO A 131 11.61 39.25 3.40
CA PRO A 131 12.31 40.51 3.69
C PRO A 131 13.75 40.31 4.18
N GLU A 132 14.02 39.20 4.89
CA GLU A 132 15.34 38.82 5.37
C GLU A 132 16.30 38.55 4.21
N ILE A 133 15.84 37.86 3.16
CA ILE A 133 16.64 37.59 1.96
C ILE A 133 16.91 38.90 1.21
N ASP A 134 15.91 39.78 1.08
CA ASP A 134 16.08 41.06 0.37
C ASP A 134 17.11 41.96 1.07
N SER A 135 17.07 42.00 2.41
CA SER A 135 18.06 42.71 3.23
C SER A 135 19.47 42.15 3.03
N LEU A 136 19.63 40.81 3.08
CA LEU A 136 20.93 40.17 2.87
C LEU A 136 21.45 40.33 1.44
N ALA A 137 20.57 40.26 0.44
CA ALA A 137 20.91 40.48 -0.97
C ALA A 137 21.55 41.86 -1.16
N GLY A 138 20.98 42.91 -0.55
CA GLY A 138 21.53 44.26 -0.57
C GLY A 138 22.88 44.39 0.14
N LYS A 139 23.03 43.78 1.32
CA LYS A 139 24.28 43.82 2.10
C LYS A 139 25.44 43.08 1.43
N LEU A 140 25.17 41.87 0.93
CA LEU A 140 26.17 40.99 0.31
C LEU A 140 26.39 41.28 -1.17
N SER A 141 25.58 42.17 -1.77
CA SER A 141 25.51 42.39 -3.22
C SER A 141 25.25 41.08 -4.00
N PHE A 142 24.40 40.22 -3.44
CA PHE A 142 24.02 38.94 -4.03
C PHE A 142 22.65 39.03 -4.71
N TYR A 143 22.39 38.09 -5.61
CA TYR A 143 21.09 37.94 -6.26
C TYR A 143 20.40 36.69 -5.70
N PRO A 144 19.14 36.79 -5.21
CA PRO A 144 18.42 35.66 -4.61
C PRO A 144 17.88 34.74 -5.70
N GLN A 145 18.80 34.09 -6.41
CA GLN A 145 18.52 33.21 -7.53
C GLN A 145 19.03 31.80 -7.23
N VAL A 146 18.17 30.83 -7.50
CA VAL A 146 18.49 29.41 -7.44
C VAL A 146 18.12 28.79 -8.78
N ASP A 147 19.04 28.03 -9.32
CA ASP A 147 18.85 27.27 -10.55
C ASP A 147 19.00 25.78 -10.26
N VAL A 148 18.17 24.96 -10.90
CA VAL A 148 18.22 23.51 -10.81
C VAL A 148 18.34 22.89 -12.19
N ALA A 149 19.14 21.83 -12.31
CA ALA A 149 19.31 21.09 -13.55
C ALA A 149 19.09 19.58 -13.33
N PHE A 150 18.34 18.97 -14.23
CA PHE A 150 18.03 17.55 -14.23
C PHE A 150 18.43 16.92 -15.57
N GLN A 151 19.11 15.78 -15.55
CA GLN A 151 19.50 15.07 -16.76
C GLN A 151 18.35 14.20 -17.25
N CYS A 152 17.91 14.37 -18.50
CA CYS A 152 16.72 13.72 -19.04
C CYS A 152 16.99 12.34 -19.66
N ASP A 153 18.23 12.07 -20.07
CA ASP A 153 18.56 10.95 -20.99
C ASP A 153 19.04 9.67 -20.27
N GLU A 154 19.22 9.69 -18.94
CA GLU A 154 19.70 8.52 -18.21
C GLU A 154 18.57 7.83 -17.42
N ASP A 155 18.46 6.50 -17.57
CA ASP A 155 17.76 5.61 -16.64
C ASP A 155 18.50 5.48 -15.28
N ARG A 156 19.68 6.09 -15.18
CA ARG A 156 20.42 6.23 -13.92
C ARG A 156 19.95 7.50 -13.24
N ALA A 157 19.37 7.35 -12.05
CA ALA A 157 19.17 8.48 -11.15
C ALA A 157 20.51 9.21 -11.01
N CYS A 158 20.51 10.53 -11.26
CA CYS A 158 21.69 11.39 -11.14
C CYS A 158 22.45 11.03 -9.85
N ASP A 159 23.71 10.57 -9.96
CA ASP A 159 24.53 10.04 -8.85
C ASP A 159 24.78 11.11 -7.76
N GLY A 160 23.78 11.39 -6.93
CA GLY A 160 23.82 12.39 -5.86
C GLY A 160 24.13 13.80 -6.36
N GLY A 161 23.08 14.59 -6.61
CA GLY A 161 23.11 15.95 -7.15
C GLY A 161 24.26 16.83 -6.66
N ARG A 162 24.85 17.59 -7.59
CA ARG A 162 26.03 18.43 -7.36
C ARG A 162 25.67 19.87 -7.06
N LEU A 163 26.50 20.51 -6.24
CA LEU A 163 26.40 21.93 -5.94
C LEU A 163 27.34 22.75 -6.83
N SER A 164 26.83 23.88 -7.33
CA SER A 164 27.56 24.85 -8.13
C SER A 164 27.39 26.25 -7.54
N CYS A 165 28.44 27.06 -7.66
CA CYS A 165 28.38 28.50 -7.46
C CYS A 165 28.94 29.13 -8.74
N PHE A 166 28.08 29.29 -9.73
CA PHE A 166 28.40 29.56 -11.15
C PHE A 166 29.14 28.40 -11.85
N LEU A 167 30.21 27.90 -11.24
CA LEU A 167 30.95 26.70 -11.64
C LEU A 167 30.77 25.60 -10.58
N PRO A 168 30.94 24.32 -10.96
CA PRO A 168 30.81 23.20 -10.04
C PRO A 168 31.79 23.31 -8.87
N LEU A 169 31.28 23.08 -7.66
CA LEU A 169 32.12 22.91 -6.48
C LEU A 169 32.83 21.55 -6.53
N PRO A 170 33.97 21.39 -5.82
CA PRO A 170 34.72 20.14 -5.81
C PRO A 170 33.83 18.93 -5.49
N ASN A 171 34.01 17.84 -6.23
CA ASN A 171 33.26 16.60 -6.06
C ASN A 171 33.68 15.87 -4.77
N ASN A 172 33.12 16.28 -3.64
CA ASN A 172 33.30 15.64 -2.34
C ASN A 172 31.93 15.36 -1.70
N GLU A 173 31.92 14.57 -0.63
CA GLU A 173 30.67 14.15 0.02
C GLU A 173 29.83 15.33 0.52
N THR A 174 30.48 16.41 0.97
CA THR A 174 29.81 17.62 1.49
C THR A 174 29.08 18.43 0.41
N ASN A 175 29.55 18.36 -0.84
CA ASN A 175 28.97 19.06 -1.98
C ASN A 175 28.00 18.19 -2.80
N ARG A 176 27.71 16.97 -2.33
CA ARG A 176 26.68 16.09 -2.87
C ARG A 176 25.41 16.21 -2.04
N THR A 177 24.28 16.46 -2.69
CA THR A 177 22.99 16.71 -2.02
C THR A 177 22.20 15.42 -1.80
N GLY A 178 22.39 14.42 -2.66
CA GLY A 178 21.54 13.22 -2.71
C GLY A 178 20.19 13.45 -3.39
N LEU A 179 19.96 14.65 -3.93
CA LEU A 179 18.80 14.96 -4.76
C LEU A 179 19.11 14.57 -6.21
N PRO A 180 18.11 14.22 -7.03
CA PRO A 180 18.30 13.89 -8.44
C PRO A 180 18.62 15.11 -9.33
N VAL A 181 18.79 16.30 -8.74
CA VAL A 181 19.05 17.56 -9.46
C VAL A 181 20.37 18.19 -9.01
N HIS A 182 21.06 18.84 -9.95
CA HIS A 182 22.17 19.74 -9.65
C HIS A 182 21.61 21.10 -9.27
N ILE A 183 22.23 21.76 -8.29
CA ILE A 183 21.77 23.04 -7.73
C ILE A 183 22.86 24.08 -7.89
N ASN A 184 22.51 25.21 -8.47
CA ASN A 184 23.36 26.39 -8.59
C ASN A 184 22.71 27.57 -7.87
N ALA A 185 23.51 28.29 -7.09
CA ALA A 185 23.11 29.56 -6.51
C ALA A 185 24.35 30.42 -6.21
N CYS A 186 24.12 31.70 -5.89
CA CYS A 186 25.18 32.56 -5.39
C CYS A 186 25.48 32.22 -3.92
N PHE A 187 26.17 31.09 -3.68
CA PHE A 187 26.46 30.60 -2.34
C PHE A 187 27.61 31.36 -1.70
N GLY A 188 27.48 31.67 -0.41
CA GLY A 188 28.59 32.07 0.44
C GLY A 188 29.55 30.89 0.64
N LEU A 189 30.81 31.02 0.26
CA LEU A 189 31.82 29.95 0.35
C LEU A 189 32.83 30.20 1.47
N THR A 190 33.49 29.14 1.93
CA THR A 190 34.66 29.22 2.82
C THR A 190 35.84 29.92 2.13
N ASP A 191 36.86 30.36 2.88
CA ASP A 191 37.99 31.12 2.34
C ASP A 191 38.76 30.38 1.24
N ASN A 192 38.86 29.05 1.34
CA ASN A 192 39.44 28.21 0.30
C ASN A 192 38.52 27.98 -0.92
N ARG A 193 37.30 28.50 -0.89
CA ARG A 193 36.23 28.44 -1.90
C ARG A 193 35.87 27.01 -2.33
N ARG A 194 36.02 26.04 -1.43
CA ARG A 194 35.74 24.61 -1.70
C ARG A 194 34.43 24.12 -1.09
N TYR A 195 33.91 24.82 -0.09
CA TYR A 195 32.75 24.42 0.68
C TYR A 195 31.77 25.59 0.84
N ILE A 196 30.50 25.26 0.96
CA ILE A 196 29.44 26.22 1.31
C ILE A 196 29.52 26.51 2.82
N LYS A 197 29.40 27.78 3.19
CA LYS A 197 29.28 28.19 4.60
C LYS A 197 27.89 27.87 5.12
N TRP A 198 27.79 27.25 6.29
CA TRP A 198 26.52 26.93 6.94
C TRP A 198 26.49 27.52 8.34
N GLN A 199 25.29 27.75 8.88
CA GLN A 199 25.17 28.22 10.26
C GLN A 199 25.51 27.09 11.23
N GLU A 200 26.43 27.38 12.14
CA GLU A 200 26.85 26.52 13.26
C GLU A 200 26.61 27.25 14.59
N GLU A 201 26.65 26.53 15.73
CA GLU A 201 26.23 27.06 17.04
C GLU A 201 27.02 28.30 17.48
N ASP A 202 28.29 28.38 17.08
CA ASP A 202 29.25 29.44 17.36
C ASP A 202 29.27 30.57 16.30
N GLN A 203 28.62 30.39 15.15
CA GLN A 203 28.67 31.30 13.99
C GLN A 203 27.30 31.83 13.54
N LYS A 204 26.38 32.04 14.50
CA LYS A 204 25.00 32.48 14.20
C LYS A 204 24.88 33.85 13.50
N ASN A 205 25.92 34.67 13.54
CA ASN A 205 25.94 36.01 12.96
C ASN A 205 26.67 36.10 11.60
N ASP A 206 27.12 34.98 11.01
CA ASP A 206 27.71 35.02 9.65
C ASP A 206 26.59 35.23 8.61
N GLU A 207 26.53 36.43 8.04
CA GLU A 207 25.53 36.84 7.04
C GLU A 207 25.56 35.95 5.79
N SER A 208 26.73 35.44 5.38
CA SER A 208 26.87 34.53 4.24
C SER A 208 26.32 33.13 4.55
N ALA A 209 26.46 32.67 5.78
CA ALA A 209 25.90 31.41 6.23
C ALA A 209 24.36 31.50 6.38
N GLU A 210 23.85 32.61 6.93
CA GLU A 210 22.41 32.90 7.01
C GLU A 210 21.76 32.95 5.61
N TRP A 211 22.41 33.63 4.67
CA TRP A 211 22.01 33.68 3.27
C TRP A 211 21.83 32.29 2.66
N ASN A 212 22.80 31.39 2.86
CA ASN A 212 22.74 30.04 2.31
C ASN A 212 21.58 29.22 2.90
N GLU A 213 21.36 29.30 4.21
CA GLU A 213 20.24 28.62 4.89
C GLU A 213 18.88 29.13 4.39
N LEU A 214 18.74 30.45 4.22
CA LEU A 214 17.52 31.04 3.69
C LEU A 214 17.27 30.67 2.22
N LEU A 215 18.31 30.64 1.37
CA LEU A 215 18.17 30.21 -0.03
C LEU A 215 17.63 28.78 -0.13
N ILE A 216 18.19 27.84 0.64
CA ILE A 216 17.76 26.43 0.55
C ILE A 216 16.38 26.19 1.17
N LYS A 217 15.98 26.99 2.16
CA LYS A 217 14.73 26.82 2.89
C LYS A 217 13.56 27.55 2.22
N GLU A 218 13.79 28.77 1.74
CA GLU A 218 12.72 29.65 1.28
C GLU A 218 12.68 29.82 -0.24
N VAL A 219 13.75 29.53 -0.99
CA VAL A 219 13.79 29.69 -2.45
C VAL A 219 13.81 28.34 -3.17
N LEU A 220 14.76 27.47 -2.83
CA LEU A 220 14.97 26.18 -3.50
C LEU A 220 13.69 25.31 -3.59
N PRO A 221 12.84 25.16 -2.55
CA PRO A 221 11.65 24.31 -2.66
C PRO A 221 10.67 24.81 -3.73
N TYR A 222 10.56 26.12 -3.96
CA TYR A 222 9.71 26.68 -5.00
C TYR A 222 10.30 26.48 -6.39
N VAL A 223 11.62 26.62 -6.54
CA VAL A 223 12.31 26.35 -7.81
C VAL A 223 12.19 24.88 -8.18
N TYR A 224 12.35 23.99 -7.19
CA TYR A 224 12.22 22.56 -7.39
C TYR A 224 10.76 22.16 -7.69
N LEU A 225 9.78 22.76 -7.02
CA LEU A 225 8.37 22.57 -7.37
C LEU A 225 8.09 22.97 -8.82
N LYS A 226 8.67 24.09 -9.26
CA LYS A 226 8.50 24.61 -10.62
C LYS A 226 9.06 23.66 -11.69
N ILE A 227 10.28 23.12 -11.51
CA ILE A 227 10.84 22.18 -12.51
C ILE A 227 9.97 20.92 -12.63
N ILE A 228 9.40 20.41 -11.53
CA ILE A 228 8.49 19.25 -11.56
C ILE A 228 7.19 19.61 -12.27
N GLN A 229 6.59 20.76 -11.97
CA GLN A 229 5.37 21.21 -12.65
C GLN A 229 5.58 21.41 -14.16
N ASP A 230 6.68 22.05 -14.54
CA ASP A 230 7.02 22.26 -15.95
C ASP A 230 7.32 20.90 -16.64
N ALA A 231 7.94 19.94 -15.94
CA ALA A 231 8.14 18.57 -16.43
C ALA A 231 6.82 17.81 -16.62
N ILE A 232 5.85 17.94 -15.71
CA ILE A 232 4.49 17.40 -15.87
C ILE A 232 3.84 17.97 -17.13
N GLN A 233 3.91 19.29 -17.34
CA GLN A 233 3.36 19.94 -18.54
C GLN A 233 4.06 19.45 -19.83
N LEU A 234 5.38 19.21 -19.76
CA LEU A 234 6.12 18.62 -20.88
C LEU A 234 5.70 17.19 -21.17
N SER A 235 5.43 16.40 -20.14
CA SER A 235 4.93 15.04 -20.27
C SER A 235 3.54 15.00 -20.90
N LYS A 236 2.63 15.90 -20.49
CA LYS A 236 1.32 16.09 -21.15
C LYS A 236 1.43 16.39 -22.65
N LYS A 237 2.47 17.13 -23.05
CA LYS A 237 2.79 17.45 -24.46
C LYS A 237 3.61 16.34 -25.16
N SER A 238 3.87 15.21 -24.50
CA SER A 238 4.69 14.09 -25.02
C SER A 238 6.13 14.48 -25.37
N MET A 239 6.67 15.51 -24.70
CA MET A 239 8.06 15.99 -24.88
C MET A 239 9.03 15.38 -23.88
N LEU A 240 8.51 14.81 -22.78
CA LEU A 240 9.27 14.17 -21.71
C LEU A 240 8.52 12.91 -21.23
N PRO A 241 9.17 11.74 -21.08
CA PRO A 241 8.54 10.54 -20.54
C PRO A 241 8.03 10.75 -19.11
N VAL A 242 6.95 10.05 -18.73
CA VAL A 242 6.43 10.07 -17.35
C VAL A 242 7.47 9.59 -16.35
N GLY A 243 8.25 8.55 -16.70
CA GLY A 243 9.35 8.05 -15.87
C GLY A 243 10.35 9.15 -15.50
N SER A 244 10.74 9.99 -16.46
CA SER A 244 11.65 11.13 -16.21
C SER A 244 11.05 12.15 -15.24
N VAL A 245 9.71 12.35 -15.26
CA VAL A 245 9.03 13.23 -14.29
C VAL A 245 9.13 12.66 -12.88
N TYR A 246 8.97 11.35 -12.69
CA TYR A 246 9.11 10.73 -11.37
C TYR A 246 10.56 10.63 -10.92
N ASN A 247 11.52 10.50 -11.84
CA ASN A 247 12.95 10.54 -11.54
C ASN A 247 13.41 11.93 -11.02
N LEU A 248 12.65 13.00 -11.27
CA LEU A 248 12.88 14.31 -10.65
C LEU A 248 12.52 14.33 -9.16
N TRP A 249 11.67 13.42 -8.69
CA TRP A 249 11.25 13.39 -7.28
C TRP A 249 12.39 12.87 -6.40
N PRO A 250 12.64 13.48 -5.24
CA PRO A 250 13.68 13.02 -4.33
C PRO A 250 13.43 11.58 -3.85
N ASP A 251 14.49 10.77 -3.79
CA ASP A 251 14.48 9.52 -3.01
C ASP A 251 14.91 9.85 -1.56
N LEU A 252 13.98 9.69 -0.62
CA LEU A 252 14.23 9.98 0.79
C LEU A 252 15.34 9.09 1.38
N ARG A 253 15.59 7.89 0.83
CA ARG A 253 16.68 7.00 1.25
C ARG A 253 18.05 7.60 0.94
N GLN A 254 18.18 8.34 -0.17
CA GLN A 254 19.46 8.94 -0.59
C GLN A 254 19.80 10.23 0.16
N THR A 255 18.80 10.86 0.79
CA THR A 255 18.97 12.11 1.53
C THR A 255 19.02 11.92 3.05
N GLU A 256 18.68 10.74 3.57
CA GLU A 256 18.56 10.46 5.02
C GLU A 256 19.81 10.84 5.83
N HIS A 257 21.01 10.57 5.30
CA HIS A 257 22.27 10.92 5.96
C HIS A 257 22.68 12.40 5.80
N ARG A 258 21.84 13.23 5.17
CA ARG A 258 22.12 14.64 4.85
C ARG A 258 20.96 15.54 5.33
N PRO A 259 20.96 15.97 6.60
CA PRO A 259 19.77 16.53 7.24
C PRO A 259 19.22 17.81 6.58
N ARG A 260 20.09 18.68 6.04
CA ARG A 260 19.65 19.90 5.33
C ARG A 260 18.87 19.55 4.06
N TRP A 261 19.42 18.66 3.23
CA TRP A 261 18.80 18.23 1.98
C TRP A 261 17.61 17.31 2.20
N HIS A 262 17.61 16.50 3.28
CA HIS A 262 16.46 15.69 3.69
C HIS A 262 15.25 16.56 4.02
N LYS A 263 15.45 17.65 4.79
CA LYS A 263 14.38 18.61 5.09
C LYS A 263 13.81 19.26 3.84
N VAL A 264 14.66 19.60 2.87
CA VAL A 264 14.21 20.14 1.57
C VAL A 264 13.37 19.10 0.81
N ALA A 265 13.81 17.84 0.79
CA ALA A 265 13.06 16.75 0.17
C ALA A 265 11.68 16.56 0.81
N GLU A 266 11.60 16.47 2.14
CA GLU A 266 10.33 16.37 2.86
C GLU A 266 9.39 17.56 2.60
N ASP A 267 9.93 18.79 2.64
CA ASP A 267 9.14 20.00 2.37
C ASP A 267 8.61 20.00 0.93
N LEU A 268 9.42 19.54 -0.03
CA LEU A 268 8.98 19.36 -1.41
C LEU A 268 7.82 18.37 -1.52
N PHE A 269 7.89 17.19 -0.90
CA PHE A 269 6.78 16.23 -0.88
C PHE A 269 5.50 16.86 -0.30
N ARG A 270 5.59 17.57 0.83
CA ARG A 270 4.43 18.25 1.44
C ARG A 270 3.82 19.32 0.53
N ARG A 271 4.64 19.99 -0.30
CA ARG A 271 4.18 20.97 -1.29
C ARG A 271 3.57 20.31 -2.52
N LEU A 272 4.20 19.24 -3.00
CA LEU A 272 3.74 18.42 -4.12
C LEU A 272 2.31 17.91 -3.88
N PHE A 273 2.01 17.38 -2.69
CA PHE A 273 0.66 16.89 -2.36
C PHE A 273 -0.45 17.96 -2.36
N LYS A 274 -0.11 19.25 -2.38
CA LYS A 274 -1.08 20.35 -2.51
C LYS A 274 -1.41 20.70 -3.95
N ILE A 275 -0.69 20.12 -4.92
CA ILE A 275 -0.92 20.32 -6.36
C ILE A 275 -2.07 19.42 -6.83
N GLN A 276 -2.89 19.94 -7.74
CA GLN A 276 -4.07 19.23 -8.23
C GLN A 276 -3.76 18.11 -9.24
N GLU A 277 -2.70 18.23 -10.03
CA GLU A 277 -2.40 17.28 -11.10
C GLU A 277 -0.97 16.78 -10.95
N ILE A 278 -0.78 15.67 -10.25
CA ILE A 278 0.55 15.25 -9.81
C ILE A 278 0.87 13.76 -9.96
N PHE A 279 -0.13 12.90 -10.15
CA PHE A 279 0.09 11.50 -10.48
C PHE A 279 -0.47 11.15 -11.85
N SER A 280 0.35 10.53 -12.70
CA SER A 280 -0.03 10.10 -14.05
C SER A 280 -0.88 8.83 -14.01
N LEU A 281 -1.98 8.82 -14.77
CA LEU A 281 -2.85 7.65 -14.90
C LEU A 281 -2.21 6.57 -15.78
N ALA A 282 -2.26 5.32 -15.32
CA ALA A 282 -1.74 4.15 -16.03
C ALA A 282 -2.40 3.92 -17.40
N LYS A 283 -3.64 4.39 -17.59
CA LYS A 283 -4.42 4.18 -18.82
C LYS A 283 -3.81 4.84 -20.06
N ASN A 284 -3.24 6.02 -19.92
CA ASN A 284 -2.81 6.82 -21.08
C ASN A 284 -1.56 7.66 -20.85
N GLU A 285 -1.03 7.69 -19.62
CA GLU A 285 0.17 8.43 -19.22
C GLU A 285 0.15 9.94 -19.52
N LYS A 286 -1.00 10.47 -19.92
CA LYS A 286 -1.19 11.87 -20.36
C LYS A 286 -2.12 12.63 -19.43
N LYS A 287 -3.00 11.92 -18.71
CA LYS A 287 -3.87 12.50 -17.69
C LYS A 287 -3.20 12.38 -16.34
N TRP A 288 -3.24 13.47 -15.58
CA TRP A 288 -2.67 13.57 -14.24
C TRP A 288 -3.79 13.89 -13.26
N VAL A 289 -3.77 13.26 -12.08
CA VAL A 289 -4.81 13.38 -11.05
C VAL A 289 -4.23 13.83 -9.71
N THR A 290 -5.11 14.20 -8.77
CA THR A 290 -4.74 14.55 -7.40
C THR A 290 -4.34 13.30 -6.62
N ALA A 291 -3.65 13.47 -5.48
CA ALA A 291 -3.36 12.36 -4.58
C ALA A 291 -4.63 11.66 -4.04
N LEU A 292 -5.73 12.39 -3.86
CA LEU A 292 -6.97 11.86 -3.27
C LEU A 292 -7.83 11.11 -4.29
N ASP A 293 -7.73 11.47 -5.57
CA ASP A 293 -8.45 10.82 -6.65
C ASP A 293 -7.72 9.60 -7.21
N ALA A 294 -6.42 9.46 -6.90
CA ALA A 294 -5.56 8.37 -7.34
C ALA A 294 -5.83 7.06 -6.58
N VAL A 295 -5.67 5.95 -7.28
CA VAL A 295 -5.57 4.60 -6.72
C VAL A 295 -4.13 4.13 -6.88
N PHE A 296 -3.43 3.91 -5.77
CA PHE A 296 -2.01 3.57 -5.77
C PHE A 296 -1.78 2.05 -5.82
N PRO A 297 -0.85 1.56 -6.64
CA PRO A 297 -0.49 0.14 -6.65
C PRO A 297 0.20 -0.26 -5.34
N THR A 298 0.08 -1.53 -4.99
CA THR A 298 0.89 -2.14 -3.91
C THR A 298 2.32 -2.40 -4.39
N ASN A 299 3.29 -2.43 -3.48
CA ASN A 299 4.73 -2.53 -3.79
C ASN A 299 5.16 -3.78 -4.59
N GLU A 300 4.31 -4.80 -4.72
CA GLU A 300 4.60 -6.04 -5.43
C GLU A 300 4.21 -5.94 -6.92
N THR A 301 4.85 -5.07 -7.69
CA THR A 301 4.41 -4.75 -9.07
C THR A 301 4.77 -5.80 -10.13
N ASP A 302 5.70 -6.72 -9.84
CA ASP A 302 6.36 -7.55 -10.86
C ASP A 302 5.79 -8.97 -10.99
N SER A 303 4.59 -9.20 -10.47
CA SER A 303 3.90 -10.49 -10.61
C SER A 303 2.88 -10.47 -11.75
N ASP A 304 2.73 -11.59 -12.46
CA ASP A 304 1.63 -11.82 -13.42
C ASP A 304 0.26 -11.51 -12.78
N ILE A 305 0.15 -11.74 -11.47
CA ILE A 305 -1.00 -11.38 -10.64
C ILE A 305 -1.32 -9.89 -10.73
N MET A 306 -0.33 -9.05 -10.43
CA MET A 306 -0.53 -7.60 -10.39
C MET A 306 -0.70 -7.02 -11.79
N SER A 307 -0.08 -7.62 -12.81
CA SER A 307 -0.34 -7.27 -14.20
C SER A 307 -1.82 -7.49 -14.60
N ALA A 308 -2.42 -8.61 -14.17
CA ALA A 308 -3.84 -8.89 -14.41
C ALA A 308 -4.75 -7.92 -13.65
N VAL A 309 -4.44 -7.61 -12.38
CA VAL A 309 -5.19 -6.65 -11.55
C VAL A 309 -5.11 -5.23 -12.14
N VAL A 310 -3.91 -4.78 -12.53
CA VAL A 310 -3.69 -3.46 -13.14
C VAL A 310 -4.51 -3.33 -14.42
N ARG A 311 -4.48 -4.35 -15.29
CA ARG A 311 -5.25 -4.35 -16.54
C ARG A 311 -6.76 -4.20 -16.28
N LEU A 312 -7.31 -5.00 -15.36
CA LEU A 312 -8.72 -4.93 -14.98
C LEU A 312 -9.11 -3.50 -14.52
N LEU A 313 -8.34 -2.92 -13.60
CA LEU A 313 -8.63 -1.59 -13.05
C LEU A 313 -8.57 -0.50 -14.13
N VAL A 314 -7.63 -0.58 -15.07
CA VAL A 314 -7.49 0.37 -16.18
C VAL A 314 -8.64 0.28 -17.19
N GLU A 315 -9.07 -0.94 -17.53
CA GLU A 315 -10.19 -1.22 -18.43
C GLU A 315 -11.50 -0.66 -17.87
N GLU A 316 -11.75 -0.92 -16.59
CA GLU A 316 -12.93 -0.47 -15.83
C GLU A 316 -12.90 1.01 -15.45
N GLY A 317 -11.84 1.73 -15.84
CA GLY A 317 -11.76 3.18 -15.70
C GLY A 317 -11.46 3.68 -14.28
N GLU A 318 -10.90 2.84 -13.42
CA GLU A 318 -10.38 3.31 -12.14
C GLU A 318 -9.17 4.23 -12.35
N ASN A 319 -9.00 5.19 -11.44
CA ASN A 319 -7.91 6.17 -11.48
C ASN A 319 -6.58 5.56 -10.99
N LEU A 320 -6.22 4.40 -11.53
CA LEU A 320 -4.96 3.74 -11.22
C LEU A 320 -3.79 4.59 -11.74
N VAL A 321 -2.84 4.87 -10.86
CA VAL A 321 -1.64 5.67 -11.19
C VAL A 321 -0.41 4.80 -11.37
N THR A 322 0.52 5.25 -12.21
CA THR A 322 1.88 4.70 -12.25
C THR A 322 2.77 5.50 -11.33
N ALA A 323 3.49 4.84 -10.42
CA ALA A 323 4.44 5.49 -9.53
C ALA A 323 5.59 4.53 -9.19
N PRO A 324 6.86 4.96 -9.34
CA PRO A 324 8.01 4.16 -8.91
C PRO A 324 8.08 3.98 -7.39
N GLU A 325 8.83 2.97 -6.94
CA GLU A 325 8.99 2.61 -5.53
C GLU A 325 9.41 3.79 -4.65
N HIS A 326 10.38 4.62 -5.07
CA HIS A 326 10.86 5.74 -4.27
C HIS A 326 9.78 6.80 -4.03
N VAL A 327 8.87 6.98 -5.00
CA VAL A 327 7.73 7.89 -4.88
C VAL A 327 6.70 7.33 -3.90
N LEU A 328 6.36 6.03 -4.01
CA LEU A 328 5.43 5.35 -3.10
C LEU A 328 5.93 5.37 -1.65
N LEU A 329 7.22 5.12 -1.44
CA LEU A 329 7.87 5.24 -0.13
C LEU A 329 7.83 6.68 0.39
N GLY A 330 8.06 7.66 -0.47
CA GLY A 330 7.94 9.08 -0.14
C GLY A 330 6.54 9.45 0.32
N ILE A 331 5.51 8.98 -0.38
CA ILE A 331 4.09 9.16 -0.01
C ILE A 331 3.82 8.57 1.37
N ASN A 332 4.20 7.31 1.61
CA ASN A 332 3.96 6.64 2.90
C ASN A 332 4.64 7.34 4.08
N LYS A 333 5.80 7.97 3.86
CA LYS A 333 6.54 8.68 4.93
C LYS A 333 6.05 10.10 5.19
N THR A 334 5.60 10.82 4.16
CA THR A 334 5.42 12.29 4.24
C THR A 334 3.98 12.77 4.04
N PHE A 335 3.08 11.91 3.56
CA PHE A 335 1.69 12.29 3.34
C PHE A 335 0.98 12.51 4.70
N PRO A 336 0.29 13.64 4.93
CA PRO A 336 -0.25 13.98 6.25
C PRO A 336 -1.21 12.95 6.85
N ASN A 337 -2.04 12.33 6.02
CA ASN A 337 -3.06 11.35 6.43
C ASN A 337 -3.05 10.14 5.48
N PRO A 338 -2.15 9.16 5.66
CA PRO A 338 -2.01 8.06 4.70
C PRO A 338 -3.29 7.22 4.53
N GLY A 339 -4.13 7.13 5.57
CA GLY A 339 -5.41 6.41 5.52
C GLY A 339 -6.49 7.02 4.63
N THR A 340 -6.32 8.26 4.13
CA THR A 340 -7.25 8.86 3.15
C THR A 340 -6.92 8.47 1.71
N LEU A 341 -5.73 7.93 1.46
CA LEU A 341 -5.31 7.50 0.14
C LEU A 341 -5.93 6.15 -0.20
N LYS A 342 -6.30 5.96 -1.46
CA LYS A 342 -6.85 4.69 -1.95
C LYS A 342 -5.72 3.83 -2.48
N TRP A 343 -5.64 2.60 -1.99
CA TRP A 343 -4.68 1.60 -2.43
C TRP A 343 -5.39 0.45 -3.12
N VAL A 344 -4.71 -0.20 -4.06
CA VAL A 344 -5.19 -1.46 -4.62
C VAL A 344 -5.26 -2.49 -3.50
N THR A 345 -6.44 -3.03 -3.27
CA THR A 345 -6.71 -4.05 -2.24
C THR A 345 -7.60 -5.15 -2.81
N PRO A 346 -7.55 -6.37 -2.26
CA PRO A 346 -8.47 -7.45 -2.65
C PRO A 346 -9.95 -7.05 -2.59
N SER A 347 -10.37 -6.26 -1.59
CA SER A 347 -11.75 -5.75 -1.48
C SER A 347 -12.10 -4.75 -2.59
N LEU A 348 -11.19 -3.82 -2.93
CA LEU A 348 -11.40 -2.92 -4.08
C LEU A 348 -11.57 -3.73 -5.37
N VAL A 349 -10.69 -4.69 -5.63
CA VAL A 349 -10.76 -5.53 -6.84
C VAL A 349 -12.08 -6.31 -6.90
N ARG A 350 -12.53 -6.91 -5.79
CA ARG A 350 -13.85 -7.55 -5.71
C ARG A 350 -14.99 -6.59 -6.02
N SER A 351 -14.96 -5.37 -5.47
CA SER A 351 -15.98 -4.35 -5.75
C SER A 351 -16.03 -3.94 -7.22
N VAL A 352 -14.87 -3.90 -7.90
CA VAL A 352 -14.80 -3.66 -9.34
C VAL A 352 -15.40 -4.83 -10.09
N LEU A 353 -14.98 -6.06 -9.80
CA LEU A 353 -15.49 -7.26 -10.47
C LEU A 353 -17.03 -7.39 -10.41
N HIS A 354 -17.66 -6.95 -9.32
CA HIS A 354 -19.13 -6.98 -9.18
C HIS A 354 -19.88 -6.07 -10.15
N ARG A 355 -19.24 -5.02 -10.65
CA ARG A 355 -19.83 -4.07 -11.62
C ARG A 355 -19.29 -4.27 -13.05
N SER A 356 -18.35 -5.18 -13.26
CA SER A 356 -17.64 -5.41 -14.51
C SER A 356 -18.16 -6.63 -15.28
N GLU A 357 -17.95 -6.63 -16.60
CA GLU A 357 -18.24 -7.79 -17.45
C GLU A 357 -17.08 -8.80 -17.42
N ILE A 358 -17.12 -9.74 -16.48
CA ILE A 358 -16.07 -10.75 -16.22
C ILE A 358 -15.75 -11.63 -17.45
N GLU A 359 -16.65 -11.73 -18.43
CA GLU A 359 -16.45 -12.50 -19.67
C GLU A 359 -15.30 -11.98 -20.54
N SER A 360 -14.95 -10.69 -20.41
CA SER A 360 -13.86 -10.06 -21.17
C SER A 360 -12.45 -10.48 -20.73
N ILE A 361 -12.31 -11.02 -19.51
CA ILE A 361 -11.03 -11.35 -18.89
C ILE A 361 -10.54 -12.71 -19.38
N SER A 362 -9.26 -12.80 -19.79
CA SER A 362 -8.64 -14.07 -20.18
C SER A 362 -8.62 -15.10 -19.05
N LYS A 363 -8.58 -16.39 -19.39
CA LYS A 363 -8.55 -17.49 -18.40
C LYS A 363 -7.41 -17.32 -17.38
N ASP A 364 -6.19 -17.07 -17.84
CA ASP A 364 -5.03 -16.87 -16.96
C ASP A 364 -5.17 -15.61 -16.11
N GLY A 365 -5.81 -14.57 -16.64
CA GLY A 365 -6.16 -13.36 -15.91
C GLY A 365 -7.15 -13.63 -14.78
N LYS A 366 -8.20 -14.43 -15.03
CA LYS A 366 -9.17 -14.83 -14.00
C LYS A 366 -8.52 -15.61 -12.86
N LEU A 367 -7.61 -16.53 -13.18
CA LEU A 367 -6.86 -17.29 -12.16
C LEU A 367 -5.95 -16.39 -11.32
N SER A 368 -5.23 -15.48 -11.98
CA SER A 368 -4.37 -14.47 -11.34
C SER A 368 -5.17 -13.55 -10.40
N ILE A 369 -6.33 -13.07 -10.87
CA ILE A 369 -7.23 -12.23 -10.08
C ILE A 369 -7.84 -13.03 -8.93
N LEU A 370 -8.23 -14.28 -9.15
CA LEU A 370 -8.76 -15.17 -8.10
C LEU A 370 -7.76 -15.31 -6.95
N GLU A 371 -6.49 -15.60 -7.27
CA GLU A 371 -5.43 -15.71 -6.28
C GLU A 371 -5.29 -14.42 -5.47
N TYR A 372 -5.32 -13.26 -6.14
CA TYR A 372 -5.25 -11.96 -5.47
C TYR A 372 -6.45 -11.71 -4.54
N VAL A 373 -7.68 -11.94 -5.01
CA VAL A 373 -8.88 -11.63 -4.22
C VAL A 373 -9.12 -12.56 -3.04
N LEU A 374 -8.54 -13.77 -3.05
CA LEU A 374 -8.59 -14.72 -1.94
C LEU A 374 -7.58 -14.40 -0.82
N SER A 375 -6.53 -13.63 -1.12
CA SER A 375 -5.40 -13.40 -0.21
C SER A 375 -5.76 -12.73 1.12
N ASP A 376 -6.86 -11.99 1.21
CA ASP A 376 -7.33 -11.33 2.44
C ASP A 376 -8.28 -12.18 3.30
N GLY A 377 -8.64 -13.39 2.84
CA GLY A 377 -9.51 -14.33 3.55
C GLY A 377 -10.97 -13.89 3.71
N LYS A 378 -11.42 -12.82 3.04
CA LYS A 378 -12.80 -12.32 3.16
C LYS A 378 -13.74 -12.98 2.15
N TYR A 379 -14.04 -14.25 2.34
CA TYR A 379 -14.78 -15.05 1.35
C TYR A 379 -16.22 -14.57 1.07
N GLU A 380 -16.86 -13.88 2.02
CA GLU A 380 -18.25 -13.44 1.89
C GLU A 380 -18.50 -12.48 0.72
N GLU A 381 -17.52 -11.62 0.36
CA GLU A 381 -17.70 -10.67 -0.76
C GLU A 381 -17.47 -11.32 -2.13
N LEU A 382 -17.13 -12.62 -2.19
CA LEU A 382 -17.02 -13.36 -3.45
C LEU A 382 -18.39 -13.76 -4.03
N LYS A 383 -19.44 -13.75 -3.20
CA LYS A 383 -20.76 -14.25 -3.56
C LYS A 383 -21.28 -13.58 -4.84
N GLY A 384 -21.54 -14.38 -5.87
CA GLY A 384 -22.04 -13.93 -7.17
C GLY A 384 -20.97 -13.67 -8.24
N LEU A 385 -19.67 -13.71 -7.89
CA LEU A 385 -18.59 -13.57 -8.87
C LEU A 385 -18.33 -14.89 -9.62
N GLN A 386 -18.29 -14.83 -10.96
CA GLN A 386 -17.98 -15.97 -11.82
C GLN A 386 -16.47 -16.21 -11.96
N LEU A 387 -15.83 -16.57 -10.85
CA LEU A 387 -14.37 -16.77 -10.76
C LEU A 387 -13.96 -18.16 -10.25
N LEU A 388 -14.90 -19.08 -9.97
CA LEU A 388 -14.59 -20.42 -9.49
C LEU A 388 -14.18 -21.34 -10.66
N PRO A 389 -12.90 -21.75 -10.78
CA PRO A 389 -12.42 -22.42 -11.99
C PRO A 389 -12.72 -23.92 -11.98
N LEU A 390 -13.00 -24.49 -13.14
CA LEU A 390 -13.22 -25.92 -13.35
C LEU A 390 -12.20 -26.55 -14.29
N SER A 391 -12.04 -27.88 -14.19
CA SER A 391 -11.06 -28.66 -14.96
C SER A 391 -11.36 -28.68 -16.47
N ASP A 392 -12.61 -28.45 -16.87
CA ASP A 392 -13.00 -28.26 -18.27
C ASP A 392 -12.60 -26.88 -18.84
N GLY A 393 -12.10 -25.99 -17.97
CA GLY A 393 -11.69 -24.62 -18.30
C GLY A 393 -12.80 -23.58 -18.16
N SER A 394 -14.01 -23.98 -17.79
CA SER A 394 -15.12 -23.06 -17.48
C SER A 394 -14.96 -22.43 -16.08
N PHE A 395 -15.75 -21.39 -15.82
CA PHE A 395 -15.80 -20.72 -14.52
C PHE A 395 -17.26 -20.68 -14.03
N ARG A 396 -17.44 -21.00 -12.75
CA ARG A 396 -18.72 -20.94 -12.04
C ARG A 396 -18.79 -19.75 -11.11
N SER A 397 -20.01 -19.43 -10.70
CA SER A 397 -20.25 -18.36 -9.74
C SER A 397 -20.12 -18.88 -8.32
N PHE A 398 -19.56 -18.07 -7.43
CA PHE A 398 -19.59 -18.36 -5.99
C PHE A 398 -21.02 -18.21 -5.46
N THR A 399 -21.82 -19.28 -5.49
CA THR A 399 -23.20 -19.29 -4.98
C THR A 399 -23.49 -20.56 -4.18
N ASN A 400 -24.68 -20.61 -3.58
CA ASN A 400 -25.19 -21.79 -2.87
C ASN A 400 -26.09 -22.68 -3.77
N GLN A 401 -26.10 -22.46 -5.09
CA GLN A 401 -26.89 -23.25 -6.03
C GLN A 401 -26.19 -24.57 -6.33
N GLU A 402 -26.94 -25.67 -6.43
CA GLU A 402 -26.36 -26.98 -6.75
C GLU A 402 -25.65 -26.97 -8.12
N ASP A 403 -26.20 -26.24 -9.09
CA ASP A 403 -25.63 -26.08 -10.43
C ASP A 403 -24.24 -25.40 -10.43
N ASP A 404 -23.89 -24.67 -9.36
CA ASP A 404 -22.60 -24.01 -9.20
C ASP A 404 -21.56 -24.87 -8.43
N THR A 405 -21.89 -26.10 -8.06
CA THR A 405 -21.02 -26.97 -7.23
C THR A 405 -19.68 -27.30 -7.89
N ALA A 406 -18.56 -26.98 -7.23
CA ALA A 406 -17.23 -27.44 -7.64
C ALA A 406 -16.68 -28.47 -6.64
N LEU A 407 -15.92 -29.45 -7.15
CA LEU A 407 -15.29 -30.51 -6.37
C LEU A 407 -13.81 -30.23 -6.18
N ILE A 408 -13.29 -30.49 -4.99
CA ILE A 408 -11.87 -30.33 -4.66
C ILE A 408 -11.24 -31.67 -4.32
N ASP A 409 -10.01 -31.91 -4.80
CA ASP A 409 -9.29 -33.15 -4.50
C ASP A 409 -8.99 -33.27 -3.00
N ASN A 410 -9.28 -34.45 -2.47
CA ASN A 410 -8.85 -34.87 -1.15
C ASN A 410 -7.57 -35.70 -1.28
N GLU A 411 -6.56 -35.40 -0.46
CA GLU A 411 -5.28 -36.14 -0.43
C GLU A 411 -5.46 -37.63 -0.14
N ASN A 412 -6.53 -38.00 0.58
CA ASN A 412 -6.87 -39.39 0.88
C ASN A 412 -7.76 -40.05 -0.18
N PHE A 413 -8.48 -39.26 -0.98
CA PHE A 413 -9.49 -39.75 -1.93
C PHE A 413 -9.39 -38.97 -3.24
N SER A 414 -8.63 -39.54 -4.19
CA SER A 414 -8.41 -38.93 -5.51
C SER A 414 -9.69 -38.85 -6.35
N ARG A 415 -9.84 -37.79 -7.17
CA ARG A 415 -10.90 -37.65 -8.17
C ARG A 415 -11.08 -38.83 -9.12
N VAL A 416 -10.07 -39.71 -9.25
CA VAL A 416 -10.19 -40.96 -10.02
C VAL A 416 -11.36 -41.83 -9.54
N LEU A 417 -11.75 -41.68 -8.28
CA LEU A 417 -12.91 -42.36 -7.68
C LEU A 417 -14.25 -41.84 -8.21
N LEU A 418 -14.29 -40.65 -8.83
CA LEU A 418 -15.48 -40.00 -9.39
C LEU A 418 -15.28 -39.72 -10.90
N PRO A 419 -15.14 -40.76 -11.74
CA PRO A 419 -14.76 -40.60 -13.15
C PRO A 419 -15.81 -39.85 -14.00
N PHE A 420 -17.05 -39.77 -13.54
CA PHE A 420 -18.15 -39.06 -14.21
C PHE A 420 -18.29 -37.59 -13.78
N CYS A 421 -17.52 -37.15 -12.78
CA CYS A 421 -17.56 -35.79 -12.26
C CYS A 421 -16.30 -35.00 -12.61
N LYS A 422 -15.45 -35.49 -13.52
CA LYS A 422 -14.12 -34.90 -13.83
C LYS A 422 -14.20 -33.40 -14.14
N ASP A 423 -15.22 -33.00 -14.88
CA ASP A 423 -15.41 -31.62 -15.33
C ASP A 423 -15.86 -30.69 -14.18
N GLN A 424 -16.40 -31.24 -13.09
CA GLN A 424 -16.80 -30.48 -11.91
C GLN A 424 -15.65 -30.24 -10.92
N PHE A 425 -14.48 -30.86 -11.12
CA PHE A 425 -13.35 -30.65 -10.22
C PHE A 425 -12.61 -29.34 -10.53
N LEU A 426 -12.01 -28.74 -9.50
CA LEU A 426 -11.04 -27.67 -9.67
C LEU A 426 -9.84 -28.13 -10.53
N PRO A 427 -9.21 -27.23 -11.33
CA PRO A 427 -8.01 -27.56 -12.09
C PRO A 427 -6.85 -28.06 -11.20
N HIS A 428 -6.00 -28.92 -11.75
CA HIS A 428 -4.83 -29.49 -11.04
C HIS A 428 -3.66 -28.51 -10.91
N ASP A 429 -3.62 -27.47 -11.74
CA ASP A 429 -2.54 -26.51 -11.89
C ASP A 429 -2.77 -25.20 -11.11
N LEU A 430 -3.79 -25.16 -10.24
CA LEU A 430 -4.01 -24.03 -9.34
C LEU A 430 -2.83 -23.87 -8.36
N SER A 431 -2.54 -22.62 -8.00
CA SER A 431 -1.53 -22.31 -6.98
C SER A 431 -1.93 -22.88 -5.62
N ASN A 432 -0.93 -23.32 -4.85
CA ASN A 432 -1.14 -23.90 -3.51
C ASN A 432 -1.87 -22.94 -2.56
N SER A 433 -1.61 -21.63 -2.69
CA SER A 433 -2.32 -20.54 -2.00
C SER A 433 -3.82 -20.59 -2.31
N THR A 434 -4.19 -20.59 -3.59
CA THR A 434 -5.58 -20.65 -4.06
C THR A 434 -6.28 -21.91 -3.57
N VAL A 435 -5.65 -23.08 -3.72
CA VAL A 435 -6.22 -24.36 -3.26
C VAL A 435 -6.45 -24.35 -1.74
N LYS A 436 -5.52 -23.79 -0.97
CA LYS A 436 -5.67 -23.65 0.48
C LYS A 436 -6.89 -22.79 0.85
N HIS A 437 -7.03 -21.60 0.25
CA HIS A 437 -8.18 -20.72 0.50
C HIS A 437 -9.52 -21.39 0.09
N LEU A 438 -9.55 -22.06 -1.06
CA LEU A 438 -10.75 -22.80 -1.50
C LEU A 438 -11.08 -23.99 -0.59
N ARG A 439 -10.08 -24.68 -0.02
CA ARG A 439 -10.29 -25.72 1.00
C ARG A 439 -10.88 -25.13 2.28
N GLU A 440 -10.37 -23.98 2.73
CA GLU A 440 -10.91 -23.26 3.89
C GLU A 440 -12.37 -22.84 3.66
N MET A 441 -12.70 -22.34 2.47
CA MET A 441 -14.09 -22.04 2.09
C MET A 441 -14.98 -23.29 2.06
N ALA A 442 -14.43 -24.44 1.66
CA ALA A 442 -15.15 -25.70 1.62
C ALA A 442 -15.30 -26.36 3.01
N MET A 443 -14.83 -25.73 4.09
CA MET A 443 -14.86 -26.34 5.43
C MET A 443 -16.30 -26.54 5.94
N THR A 444 -16.64 -27.83 6.00
CA THR A 444 -17.68 -28.50 6.79
C THR A 444 -19.01 -27.80 6.98
N ILE A 445 -20.01 -28.24 6.22
CA ILE A 445 -21.41 -27.97 6.51
C ILE A 445 -21.87 -28.88 7.65
N GLY A 446 -22.32 -28.28 8.74
CA GLY A 446 -23.08 -28.92 9.82
C GLY A 446 -24.55 -28.54 9.71
N GLY A 447 -25.46 -29.47 9.99
CA GLY A 447 -26.90 -29.20 10.03
C GLY A 447 -27.48 -29.58 11.38
N VAL A 448 -28.47 -28.83 11.85
CA VAL A 448 -29.27 -29.17 13.02
C VAL A 448 -30.73 -29.01 12.66
N ALA A 449 -31.54 -30.03 12.95
CA ALA A 449 -32.98 -30.00 12.76
C ALA A 449 -33.67 -30.18 14.10
N VAL A 450 -34.57 -29.24 14.42
CA VAL A 450 -35.40 -29.25 15.63
C VAL A 450 -36.81 -29.71 15.27
N PRO A 451 -37.42 -30.54 16.12
CA PRO A 451 -38.76 -31.06 15.93
C PRO A 451 -39.81 -30.04 16.40
N LEU A 452 -40.68 -29.62 15.50
CA LEU A 452 -41.76 -28.67 15.77
C LEU A 452 -43.08 -29.25 15.27
N GLN A 453 -44.13 -29.14 16.07
CA GLN A 453 -45.49 -29.48 15.68
C GLN A 453 -46.28 -28.21 15.36
N ARG A 454 -47.21 -28.33 14.41
CA ARG A 454 -48.03 -27.21 13.97
C ARG A 454 -49.34 -27.18 14.74
N GLU A 455 -49.56 -26.12 15.51
CA GLU A 455 -50.79 -25.92 16.28
C GLU A 455 -51.89 -25.25 15.44
N SER A 456 -51.50 -24.28 14.59
CA SER A 456 -52.39 -23.57 13.67
C SER A 456 -51.63 -22.93 12.51
N ASP A 457 -52.32 -22.18 11.64
CA ASP A 457 -51.64 -21.37 10.61
C ASP A 457 -50.63 -20.42 11.26
N ASN A 458 -49.37 -20.50 10.79
CA ASN A 458 -48.22 -19.72 11.25
C ASN A 458 -47.85 -19.83 12.75
N MET A 459 -48.35 -20.86 13.45
CA MET A 459 -48.06 -21.11 14.87
C MET A 459 -47.51 -22.52 15.09
N TRP A 460 -46.33 -22.60 15.69
CA TRP A 460 -45.62 -23.84 16.00
C TRP A 460 -45.46 -24.00 17.51
N SER A 461 -45.26 -25.23 17.96
CA SER A 461 -44.81 -25.56 19.32
C SER A 461 -43.72 -26.64 19.25
N PRO A 462 -42.85 -26.75 20.27
CA PRO A 462 -41.92 -27.87 20.36
C PRO A 462 -42.66 -29.20 20.38
N ASP A 463 -42.18 -30.16 19.59
CA ASP A 463 -42.68 -31.54 19.68
C ASP A 463 -41.79 -32.34 20.63
N GLU A 464 -42.28 -32.58 21.84
CA GLU A 464 -41.58 -33.34 22.89
C GLU A 464 -41.87 -34.85 22.81
N SER A 465 -42.61 -35.32 21.81
CA SER A 465 -42.96 -36.74 21.67
C SER A 465 -41.75 -37.58 21.20
N SER A 466 -41.03 -38.14 22.18
CA SER A 466 -39.91 -39.10 22.11
C SER A 466 -38.89 -38.85 20.99
N ILE A 467 -37.95 -37.94 21.23
CA ILE A 467 -36.90 -37.62 20.27
C ILE A 467 -35.57 -38.01 20.87
N GLU A 468 -35.19 -39.25 20.61
CA GLU A 468 -33.79 -39.63 20.63
C GLU A 468 -33.17 -39.07 19.35
N GLY A 469 -32.44 -37.95 19.47
CA GLY A 469 -31.83 -37.28 18.33
C GLY A 469 -30.99 -38.24 17.50
N GLN A 470 -31.08 -38.12 16.18
CA GLN A 470 -30.43 -39.03 15.23
C GLN A 470 -29.32 -38.31 14.46
N ALA A 471 -28.21 -39.02 14.19
CA ALA A 471 -27.16 -38.52 13.33
C ALA A 471 -27.46 -38.80 11.86
N PHE A 472 -27.21 -37.82 11.00
CA PHE A 472 -27.30 -37.90 9.56
C PHE A 472 -25.92 -37.67 8.96
N CYS A 473 -25.61 -38.43 7.93
CA CYS A 473 -24.48 -38.18 7.04
C CYS A 473 -25.01 -38.36 5.63
N PHE A 474 -25.60 -37.28 5.08
CA PHE A 474 -26.45 -37.24 3.88
C PHE A 474 -27.77 -38.02 4.01
N LEU A 475 -27.71 -39.24 4.54
CA LEU A 475 -28.83 -40.11 4.88
C LEU A 475 -28.85 -40.40 6.39
N PRO A 476 -30.02 -40.76 6.96
CA PRO A 476 -30.11 -41.15 8.37
C PRO A 476 -29.16 -42.31 8.71
N LEU A 477 -28.46 -42.20 9.83
CA LEU A 477 -27.63 -43.27 10.38
C LEU A 477 -28.40 -43.97 11.51
N PRO A 478 -28.27 -45.30 11.69
CA PRO A 478 -28.81 -46.02 12.85
C PRO A 478 -27.93 -45.73 14.10
N ILE A 479 -27.72 -44.46 14.41
CA ILE A 479 -26.91 -43.95 15.51
C ILE A 479 -27.75 -42.92 16.24
N GLU A 480 -28.20 -43.30 17.43
CA GLU A 480 -28.82 -42.39 18.39
C GLU A 480 -27.73 -41.53 19.04
N THR A 481 -27.93 -40.21 18.98
CA THR A 481 -27.02 -39.21 19.53
C THR A 481 -27.31 -38.94 21.01
N GLY A 482 -28.55 -39.16 21.44
CA GLY A 482 -29.05 -38.73 22.75
C GLY A 482 -29.26 -37.21 22.88
N LEU A 483 -29.15 -36.46 21.77
CA LEU A 483 -29.47 -35.03 21.72
C LEU A 483 -30.99 -34.82 21.57
N PRO A 484 -31.55 -33.68 21.97
CA PRO A 484 -32.95 -33.33 21.72
C PRO A 484 -33.21 -32.86 20.27
N VAL A 485 -32.23 -33.02 19.38
CA VAL A 485 -32.26 -32.55 17.98
C VAL A 485 -31.61 -33.58 17.06
N HIS A 486 -31.96 -33.55 15.77
CA HIS A 486 -31.20 -34.27 14.76
C HIS A 486 -30.00 -33.44 14.33
N ILE A 487 -28.87 -34.10 14.07
CA ILE A 487 -27.67 -33.44 13.57
C ILE A 487 -27.26 -34.07 12.24
N ASN A 488 -26.78 -33.25 11.31
CA ASN A 488 -26.24 -33.67 10.04
C ASN A 488 -24.81 -33.17 9.89
N GLY A 489 -23.97 -33.97 9.25
CA GLY A 489 -22.63 -33.58 8.89
C GLY A 489 -21.94 -34.68 8.11
N SER A 490 -20.82 -34.34 7.47
CA SER A 490 -19.99 -35.30 6.74
C SER A 490 -19.17 -36.18 7.70
N PHE A 491 -19.87 -36.93 8.57
CA PHE A 491 -19.24 -37.78 9.58
C PHE A 491 -18.45 -38.92 8.94
N ALA A 492 -17.25 -39.15 9.46
CA ALA A 492 -16.49 -40.36 9.18
C ALA A 492 -17.14 -41.54 9.92
N VAL A 493 -17.89 -42.36 9.19
CA VAL A 493 -18.61 -43.54 9.69
C VAL A 493 -17.88 -44.86 9.40
N THR A 494 -18.13 -45.88 10.21
CA THR A 494 -17.66 -47.25 9.95
C THR A 494 -18.23 -47.80 8.64
N SER A 495 -17.60 -48.83 8.05
CA SER A 495 -18.03 -49.39 6.76
C SER A 495 -19.47 -49.92 6.76
N ASN A 496 -19.95 -50.40 7.91
CA ASN A 496 -21.34 -50.83 8.10
C ASN A 496 -22.30 -49.68 8.48
N ARG A 497 -21.80 -48.44 8.59
CA ARG A 497 -22.51 -47.20 8.94
C ARG A 497 -23.28 -47.26 10.28
N LYS A 498 -22.91 -48.17 11.18
CA LYS A 498 -23.55 -48.33 12.49
C LYS A 498 -22.85 -47.58 13.63
N ALA A 499 -21.69 -47.00 13.37
CA ALA A 499 -20.94 -46.21 14.35
C ALA A 499 -20.09 -45.14 13.67
N LEU A 500 -19.65 -44.15 14.45
CA LEU A 500 -18.61 -43.21 14.04
C LEU A 500 -17.22 -43.85 14.20
N TRP A 501 -16.25 -43.40 13.41
CA TRP A 501 -14.85 -43.83 13.60
C TRP A 501 -14.30 -43.33 14.94
N GLU A 502 -13.71 -44.25 15.70
CA GLU A 502 -13.23 -44.02 17.07
C GLU A 502 -11.70 -43.88 17.19
N SER A 503 -10.95 -43.90 16.08
CA SER A 503 -9.49 -43.79 16.11
C SER A 503 -8.92 -43.05 14.89
N GLY A 504 -7.69 -42.55 15.06
CA GLY A 504 -6.91 -41.89 14.02
C GLY A 504 -7.49 -40.55 13.55
N THR A 505 -7.09 -40.14 12.35
CA THR A 505 -7.49 -38.86 11.73
C THR A 505 -9.00 -38.73 11.54
N LYS A 506 -9.71 -39.85 11.37
CA LYS A 506 -11.17 -39.90 11.23
C LYS A 506 -11.91 -39.55 12.53
N LEU A 507 -11.37 -39.93 13.69
CA LEU A 507 -11.90 -39.49 14.99
C LEU A 507 -11.72 -37.99 15.16
N GLU A 508 -10.50 -37.49 14.90
CA GLU A 508 -10.20 -36.07 15.05
C GLU A 508 -11.06 -35.21 14.10
N TRP A 509 -11.33 -35.70 12.88
CA TRP A 509 -12.30 -35.09 11.98
C TRP A 509 -13.71 -35.01 12.58
N ASN A 510 -14.24 -36.13 13.10
CA ASN A 510 -15.57 -36.14 13.70
C ASN A 510 -15.65 -35.17 14.88
N LYS A 511 -14.62 -35.10 15.73
CA LYS A 511 -14.55 -34.13 16.82
C LYS A 511 -14.56 -32.69 16.30
N ALA A 512 -13.72 -32.36 15.33
CA ALA A 512 -13.65 -31.02 14.75
C ALA A 512 -15.01 -30.61 14.15
N LEU A 513 -15.62 -31.50 13.34
CA LEU A 513 -16.95 -31.29 12.75
C LEU A 513 -18.02 -31.02 13.82
N LEU A 514 -18.00 -31.79 14.92
CA LEU A 514 -18.93 -31.61 16.04
C LEU A 514 -18.69 -30.29 16.78
N GLN A 515 -17.44 -29.98 17.09
CA GLN A 515 -17.05 -28.84 17.91
C GLN A 515 -17.17 -27.49 17.18
N ASP A 516 -17.11 -27.50 15.86
CA ASP A 516 -17.15 -26.29 15.04
C ASP A 516 -18.46 -26.19 14.25
N ALA A 517 -18.54 -26.82 13.08
CA ALA A 517 -19.68 -26.67 12.17
C ALA A 517 -21.03 -27.06 12.77
N VAL A 518 -21.13 -28.23 13.43
CA VAL A 518 -22.40 -28.66 14.05
C VAL A 518 -22.75 -27.76 15.24
N THR A 519 -21.76 -27.34 16.03
CA THR A 519 -21.96 -26.40 17.16
C THR A 519 -22.49 -25.05 16.67
N ALA A 520 -21.88 -24.48 15.62
CA ALA A 520 -22.29 -23.22 15.02
C ALA A 520 -23.73 -23.30 14.47
N SER A 521 -24.06 -24.39 13.77
CA SER A 521 -25.42 -24.64 13.29
C SER A 521 -26.41 -24.78 14.44
N TYR A 522 -26.05 -25.47 15.52
CA TYR A 522 -26.89 -25.61 16.72
C TYR A 522 -27.23 -24.25 17.32
N ILE A 523 -26.22 -23.41 17.57
CA ILE A 523 -26.41 -22.07 18.14
C ILE A 523 -27.28 -21.21 17.22
N THR A 524 -27.04 -21.29 15.91
CA THR A 524 -27.83 -20.56 14.91
C THR A 524 -29.29 -20.99 14.94
N THR A 525 -29.58 -22.29 15.05
CA THR A 525 -30.95 -22.81 15.20
C THR A 525 -31.63 -22.25 16.45
N LEU A 526 -30.95 -22.21 17.60
CA LEU A 526 -31.53 -21.64 18.83
C LEU A 526 -31.80 -20.14 18.71
N LEU A 527 -30.91 -19.39 18.05
CA LEU A 527 -31.12 -17.97 17.77
C LEU A 527 -32.34 -17.75 16.86
N GLU A 528 -32.59 -18.64 15.91
CA GLU A 528 -33.76 -18.56 15.05
C GLU A 528 -35.04 -18.92 15.80
N LEU A 529 -35.02 -19.94 16.67
CA LEU A 529 -36.15 -20.24 17.56
C LEU A 529 -36.48 -19.06 18.48
N LYS A 530 -35.47 -18.38 19.05
CA LYS A 530 -35.67 -17.13 19.80
C LYS A 530 -36.43 -16.09 18.96
N LYS A 531 -36.04 -15.86 17.71
CA LYS A 531 -36.75 -14.91 16.83
C LYS A 531 -38.19 -15.36 16.56
N MET A 532 -38.41 -16.67 16.38
CA MET A 532 -39.77 -17.21 16.21
C MET A 532 -40.64 -16.95 17.43
N VAL A 533 -40.11 -17.08 18.65
CA VAL A 533 -40.82 -16.69 19.89
C VAL A 533 -41.15 -15.21 19.90
N GLN A 534 -40.16 -14.35 19.61
CA GLN A 534 -40.32 -12.89 19.62
C GLN A 534 -41.37 -12.41 18.59
N ASN A 535 -41.46 -13.09 17.46
CA ASN A 535 -42.46 -12.80 16.42
C ASN A 535 -43.84 -13.43 16.69
N GLY A 536 -43.96 -14.24 17.76
CA GLY A 536 -45.20 -14.93 18.11
C GLY A 536 -45.52 -16.13 17.21
N ASN A 537 -44.52 -16.69 16.51
CA ASN A 537 -44.65 -17.86 15.65
C ASN A 537 -44.38 -19.19 16.38
N LEU A 538 -43.83 -19.15 17.59
CA LEU A 538 -43.52 -20.31 18.42
C LEU A 538 -44.11 -20.14 19.83
N LYS A 539 -44.93 -21.10 20.28
CA LYS A 539 -45.55 -21.16 21.61
C LYS A 539 -45.05 -22.34 22.42
N ASN A 540 -45.24 -22.26 23.74
CA ASN A 540 -44.87 -23.32 24.69
C ASN A 540 -43.40 -23.76 24.54
N TYR A 541 -42.53 -22.82 24.17
CA TYR A 541 -41.10 -23.08 24.04
C TYR A 541 -40.37 -22.46 25.21
N ASP A 542 -39.78 -23.32 26.03
CA ASP A 542 -38.81 -22.91 27.03
C ASP A 542 -37.45 -22.75 26.35
N TYR A 543 -36.69 -21.74 26.75
CA TYR A 543 -35.43 -21.42 26.07
C TYR A 543 -34.43 -22.58 26.08
N TYR A 544 -34.54 -23.49 27.05
CA TYR A 544 -33.69 -24.67 27.22
C TYR A 544 -34.27 -25.97 26.62
N THR A 545 -35.46 -25.98 26.01
CA THR A 545 -36.12 -27.21 25.53
C THR A 545 -35.22 -28.05 24.62
N PHE A 546 -34.44 -27.41 23.75
CA PHE A 546 -33.51 -28.09 22.84
C PHE A 546 -32.05 -27.99 23.28
N TRP A 547 -31.76 -27.73 24.56
CA TRP A 547 -30.36 -27.71 25.04
C TRP A 547 -29.87 -29.13 25.31
N PRO A 548 -28.60 -29.45 24.99
CA PRO A 548 -28.08 -30.80 25.16
C PRO A 548 -27.84 -31.16 26.63
N ASP A 549 -28.36 -32.30 27.04
CA ASP A 549 -28.13 -32.92 28.35
C ASP A 549 -26.89 -33.83 28.30
N ILE A 550 -25.84 -33.49 29.05
CA ILE A 550 -24.55 -34.17 28.99
C ILE A 550 -24.60 -35.62 29.48
N GLU A 551 -25.58 -35.96 30.31
CA GLU A 551 -25.76 -37.30 30.87
C GLU A 551 -26.49 -38.22 29.88
N LYS A 552 -27.40 -37.67 29.06
CA LYS A 552 -28.13 -38.43 28.03
C LYS A 552 -27.38 -38.59 26.72
N VAL A 553 -26.47 -37.66 26.40
CA VAL A 553 -25.75 -37.66 25.13
C VAL A 553 -24.72 -38.80 25.06
N ASN A 554 -24.77 -39.55 23.96
CA ASN A 554 -23.83 -40.62 23.66
C ASN A 554 -22.38 -40.09 23.62
N LYS A 555 -21.43 -40.88 24.14
CA LYS A 555 -20.00 -40.54 24.26
C LYS A 555 -19.40 -39.94 22.98
N ALA A 556 -19.77 -40.45 21.81
CA ALA A 556 -19.24 -39.98 20.52
C ALA A 556 -19.59 -38.51 20.22
N PHE A 557 -20.69 -37.99 20.80
CA PHE A 557 -21.22 -36.65 20.56
C PHE A 557 -20.97 -35.69 21.73
N LYS A 558 -20.39 -36.14 22.85
CA LYS A 558 -20.01 -35.26 23.97
C LYS A 558 -19.10 -34.07 23.59
N PRO A 559 -18.20 -34.16 22.58
CA PRO A 559 -17.46 -32.99 22.11
C PRO A 559 -18.35 -31.82 21.67
N LEU A 560 -19.50 -32.09 21.02
CA LEU A 560 -20.50 -31.08 20.66
C LEU A 560 -21.06 -30.38 21.90
N VAL A 561 -21.44 -31.14 22.93
CA VAL A 561 -22.01 -30.60 24.17
C VAL A 561 -21.02 -29.67 24.88
N SER A 562 -19.76 -30.08 24.96
CA SER A 562 -18.70 -29.27 25.55
C SER A 562 -18.47 -27.97 24.77
N ALA A 563 -18.48 -28.03 23.44
CA ALA A 563 -18.30 -26.86 22.58
C ALA A 563 -19.51 -25.91 22.66
N PHE A 564 -20.73 -26.45 22.66
CA PHE A 564 -21.97 -25.72 22.83
C PHE A 564 -21.99 -24.87 24.10
N TYR A 565 -21.79 -25.48 25.28
CA TYR A 565 -21.77 -24.73 26.54
C TYR A 565 -20.58 -23.77 26.63
N SER A 566 -19.41 -24.17 26.10
CA SER A 566 -18.27 -23.26 26.02
C SER A 566 -18.57 -22.02 25.19
N ALA A 567 -19.28 -22.16 24.08
CA ALA A 567 -19.65 -21.04 23.22
C ALA A 567 -20.66 -20.10 23.88
N ILE A 568 -21.65 -20.65 24.61
CA ILE A 568 -22.61 -19.84 25.37
C ILE A 568 -21.88 -19.01 26.44
N VAL A 569 -20.98 -19.64 27.22
CA VAL A 569 -20.26 -18.98 28.33
C VAL A 569 -19.18 -18.01 27.84
N LYS A 570 -18.40 -18.36 26.80
CA LYS A 570 -17.28 -17.53 26.30
C LYS A 570 -17.69 -16.41 25.34
N SER A 571 -18.99 -16.27 25.04
CA SER A 571 -19.52 -15.22 24.16
C SER A 571 -19.33 -13.78 24.69
N SER A 572 -18.77 -13.63 25.89
CA SER A 572 -18.55 -12.40 26.65
C SER A 572 -17.62 -11.35 26.01
N ASN A 573 -16.82 -11.69 24.98
CA ASN A 573 -15.79 -10.76 24.47
C ASN A 573 -15.99 -10.24 23.02
N VAL A 574 -16.88 -10.81 22.19
CA VAL A 574 -17.00 -10.39 20.77
C VAL A 574 -18.45 -10.29 20.27
N ARG A 575 -19.38 -11.12 20.77
CA ARG A 575 -20.81 -11.06 20.44
C ARG A 575 -21.61 -11.77 21.52
N SER A 576 -22.34 -11.03 22.35
CA SER A 576 -23.15 -11.62 23.42
C SER A 576 -24.26 -12.50 22.87
N LEU A 577 -24.26 -13.79 23.20
CA LEU A 577 -25.34 -14.72 22.84
C LEU A 577 -26.45 -14.63 23.88
N GLU A 578 -27.49 -13.87 23.57
CA GLU A 578 -28.68 -13.74 24.43
C GLU A 578 -29.63 -14.93 24.26
N LEU A 579 -29.22 -16.10 24.74
CA LEU A 579 -29.96 -17.36 24.61
C LEU A 579 -30.66 -17.80 25.90
N LEU A 580 -30.43 -17.11 27.03
CA LEU A 580 -31.13 -17.39 28.28
C LEU A 580 -32.35 -16.48 28.40
N SER A 581 -33.44 -16.97 29.01
CA SER A 581 -34.68 -16.21 29.14
C SER A 581 -35.34 -16.42 30.50
N ASN A 582 -35.94 -15.36 31.04
CA ASN A 582 -36.81 -15.43 32.23
C ASN A 582 -38.31 -15.52 31.86
N GLY A 583 -38.61 -15.85 30.60
CA GLY A 583 -39.96 -15.86 30.04
C GLY A 583 -40.44 -14.51 29.49
N THR A 584 -39.78 -13.40 29.84
CA THR A 584 -40.12 -12.06 29.33
C THR A 584 -38.98 -11.41 28.55
N ASN A 585 -37.76 -11.49 29.08
CA ASN A 585 -36.56 -10.89 28.52
C ASN A 585 -35.51 -11.96 28.25
N TRP A 586 -34.77 -11.77 27.16
CA TRP A 586 -33.61 -12.59 26.82
C TRP A 586 -32.33 -11.92 27.30
N CYS A 587 -31.36 -12.71 27.74
CA CYS A 587 -30.11 -12.23 28.31
C CYS A 587 -28.93 -13.16 27.96
N SER A 588 -27.72 -12.61 28.03
CA SER A 588 -26.48 -13.36 27.92
C SER A 588 -26.15 -14.08 29.22
N PHE A 589 -25.19 -15.01 29.14
CA PHE A 589 -24.71 -15.73 30.33
C PHE A 589 -24.16 -14.80 31.42
N ASP A 590 -23.45 -13.72 31.06
CA ASP A 590 -22.88 -12.76 32.03
C ASP A 590 -23.95 -12.05 32.88
N ASN A 591 -25.11 -11.82 32.27
CA ASN A 591 -26.24 -11.12 32.89
C ASN A 591 -27.23 -12.08 33.55
N ALA A 592 -27.15 -13.38 33.25
CA ALA A 592 -27.99 -14.39 33.87
C ALA A 592 -27.61 -14.59 35.34
N ARG A 593 -28.62 -14.75 36.20
CA ARG A 593 -28.46 -15.17 37.60
C ARG A 593 -29.36 -16.37 37.82
N PHE A 594 -28.85 -17.36 38.55
CA PHE A 594 -29.55 -18.60 38.82
C PHE A 594 -29.81 -18.73 40.31
N LEU A 595 -30.98 -19.27 40.66
CA LEU A 595 -31.24 -19.68 42.03
C LEU A 595 -30.44 -20.95 42.34
N ASP A 596 -29.94 -21.08 43.57
CA ASP A 596 -29.22 -22.29 43.98
C ASP A 596 -30.16 -23.51 43.87
N PRO A 597 -29.77 -24.58 43.14
CA PRO A 597 -30.60 -25.77 42.96
C PRO A 597 -31.01 -26.44 44.29
N ASP A 598 -30.23 -26.29 45.36
CA ASP A 598 -30.55 -26.86 46.67
C ASP A 598 -31.79 -26.19 47.30
N ILE A 599 -32.05 -24.93 46.98
CA ILE A 599 -33.23 -24.19 47.46
C ILE A 599 -34.49 -24.72 46.77
N GLN A 600 -34.37 -25.17 45.51
CA GLN A 600 -35.49 -25.71 44.74
C GLN A 600 -35.90 -27.13 45.15
N LYS A 601 -35.13 -27.81 46.02
CA LYS A 601 -35.47 -29.16 46.53
C LYS A 601 -36.74 -29.17 47.37
N ASP A 602 -37.04 -28.09 48.09
CA ASP A 602 -38.30 -27.91 48.78
C ASP A 602 -39.26 -27.14 47.87
N SER A 603 -40.37 -27.76 47.48
CA SER A 603 -41.27 -27.19 46.46
C SER A 603 -41.92 -25.88 46.90
N GLU A 604 -42.21 -25.70 48.19
CA GLU A 604 -42.88 -24.50 48.69
C GLU A 604 -41.87 -23.37 48.91
N VAL A 605 -40.69 -23.69 49.45
CA VAL A 605 -39.59 -22.72 49.61
C VAL A 605 -39.04 -22.30 48.25
N GLY A 606 -38.86 -23.24 47.33
CA GLY A 606 -38.37 -23.00 45.97
C GLY A 606 -39.27 -22.05 45.18
N LYS A 607 -40.59 -22.28 45.20
CA LYS A 607 -41.56 -21.37 44.54
C LYS A 607 -41.48 -19.95 45.10
N LEU A 608 -41.49 -19.81 46.44
CA LEU A 608 -41.41 -18.50 47.08
C LEU A 608 -40.06 -17.82 46.78
N ALA A 609 -38.96 -18.57 46.80
CA ALA A 609 -37.63 -18.06 46.48
C ALA A 609 -37.54 -17.60 45.02
N THR A 610 -38.10 -18.34 44.07
CA THR A 610 -38.19 -17.94 42.65
C THR A 610 -39.03 -16.66 42.50
N GLU A 611 -40.19 -16.55 43.16
CA GLU A 611 -41.00 -15.31 43.11
C GLU A 611 -40.24 -14.08 43.64
N VAL A 612 -39.52 -14.23 44.76
CA VAL A 612 -38.68 -13.16 45.34
C VAL A 612 -37.51 -12.85 44.41
N PHE A 613 -36.87 -13.87 43.84
CA PHE A 613 -35.74 -13.73 42.94
C PHE A 613 -36.13 -12.99 41.66
N LEU A 614 -37.25 -13.35 41.04
CA LEU A 614 -37.81 -12.66 39.87
C LEU A 614 -38.16 -11.19 40.18
N LYS A 615 -38.64 -10.89 41.40
CA LYS A 615 -39.16 -9.56 41.77
C LYS A 615 -38.09 -8.56 42.21
N TYR A 616 -37.02 -9.01 42.86
CA TYR A 616 -36.03 -8.13 43.50
C TYR A 616 -34.62 -8.22 42.89
N THR A 617 -34.45 -8.89 41.75
CA THR A 617 -33.17 -8.89 41.03
C THR A 617 -32.83 -7.48 40.53
N GLU A 618 -31.55 -7.11 40.61
CA GLU A 618 -31.07 -5.81 40.14
C GLU A 618 -31.36 -5.59 38.65
N PRO A 619 -31.60 -4.34 38.20
CA PRO A 619 -32.03 -4.05 36.82
C PRO A 619 -31.08 -4.55 35.72
N ASN A 620 -29.80 -4.74 36.05
CA ASN A 620 -28.77 -5.17 35.10
C ASN A 620 -28.66 -6.70 34.98
N TYR A 621 -29.37 -7.44 35.82
CA TYR A 621 -29.33 -8.90 35.85
C TYR A 621 -30.68 -9.49 35.49
N CYS A 622 -30.65 -10.67 34.87
CA CYS A 622 -31.83 -11.41 34.49
C CYS A 622 -31.89 -12.68 35.35
N PRO A 623 -32.90 -12.82 36.23
CA PRO A 623 -33.12 -14.05 36.99
C PRO A 623 -33.63 -15.12 36.02
N VAL A 624 -32.87 -16.21 35.86
CA VAL A 624 -33.15 -17.29 34.91
C VAL A 624 -33.29 -18.60 35.67
N ASP A 625 -34.33 -19.36 35.39
CA ASP A 625 -34.53 -20.70 35.95
C ASP A 625 -33.70 -21.73 35.18
N LEU A 626 -33.00 -22.60 35.92
CA LEU A 626 -32.25 -23.70 35.32
C LEU A 626 -33.16 -24.91 35.05
N PRO A 627 -32.90 -25.67 33.97
CA PRO A 627 -33.55 -26.97 33.80
C PRO A 627 -33.19 -27.92 34.94
N PHE A 628 -34.08 -28.87 35.25
CA PHE A 628 -33.92 -29.84 36.34
C PHE A 628 -32.87 -30.94 36.10
N TRP A 629 -32.22 -30.95 34.93
CA TRP A 629 -31.30 -32.00 34.50
C TRP A 629 -29.85 -31.53 34.46
#